data_AF-A0AA43JLN0-F1
#
_entry.id   AF-A0AA43JLN0-F1
#
_cell.length_a   1.000
_cell.length_b   1.000
_cell.length_c   1.000
_cell.angle_alpha   90.00
_cell.angle_beta   90.00
_cell.angle_gamma   90.00
#
_symmetry.space_group_name_H-M   'P 1'
#
loop_
_entity.id
_entity.type
_entity.pdbx_description
1 polymer ?
#
loop_
_entity_poly.entity_id
_entity_poly.type
_entity_poly.pdbx_seq_one_letter_code
_entity_poly.pdbx_strand_id
1 'polypeptide(L)'
;MNEFDNPHFALPPVASGLGPFPHGPYLGTLWKHTASDQDELWIVGDDRGVVPFTVHGQVIRLVGDADLVDYRSPLGEGTADLITNAVSSCPPGMRIIADSLPRVAADVVAKGLESAGLRMSVGEHTVAAVLQLPDDFEDYLAMIGKKERHETRRKRRRYEAALGEVRFVHTPADGRLFDEFVALHRLSPGDKGSFMTKEMEAYFRELLSLEGWGIDALVDERDRMVAGGFAFENDDGYFLYNSAFDPVHSDVSPGVVLIAGLIELAIDRGARVFDFLKGDESYKFRLGAEPRQLYVVTAKT
;
A
#
# COMPACT_ATOMS: atom_id res chain seq x y z
N MET A 1 15.51 7.36 -19.94
CA MET A 1 14.09 7.64 -19.72
C MET A 1 13.57 6.45 -18.95
N ASN A 2 12.92 6.64 -17.80
CA ASN A 2 12.39 5.53 -17.02
C ASN A 2 11.29 4.87 -17.87
N GLU A 3 11.26 3.54 -17.98
CA GLU A 3 10.28 2.81 -18.79
C GLU A 3 8.84 3.06 -18.31
N PHE A 4 8.71 3.46 -17.04
CA PHE A 4 7.46 3.86 -16.39
C PHE A 4 7.05 5.33 -16.62
N ASP A 5 7.88 6.15 -17.29
CA ASP A 5 7.52 7.52 -17.71
C ASP A 5 6.65 7.54 -18.99
N ASN A 6 6.19 6.36 -19.45
CA ASN A 6 5.35 6.23 -20.63
C ASN A 6 3.96 6.85 -20.40
N PRO A 7 3.40 7.64 -21.35
CA PRO A 7 2.08 8.26 -21.23
C PRO A 7 0.92 7.28 -20.95
N HIS A 8 1.04 6.01 -21.30
CA HIS A 8 0.00 5.01 -21.03
C HIS A 8 -0.25 4.80 -19.52
N PHE A 9 0.72 5.10 -18.64
CA PHE A 9 0.54 5.02 -17.18
C PHE A 9 -0.34 6.14 -16.60
N ALA A 10 -0.75 7.11 -17.41
CA ALA A 10 -1.77 8.11 -17.05
C ALA A 10 -3.20 7.56 -17.16
N LEU A 11 -3.39 6.37 -17.75
CA LEU A 11 -4.70 5.72 -17.81
C LEU A 11 -5.16 5.30 -16.40
N PRO A 12 -6.47 5.36 -16.11
CA PRO A 12 -6.99 4.97 -14.81
C PRO A 12 -6.87 3.45 -14.61
N PRO A 13 -6.66 2.98 -13.37
CA PRO A 13 -6.71 1.56 -13.08
C PRO A 13 -8.11 1.00 -13.34
N VAL A 14 -8.16 -0.26 -13.80
CA VAL A 14 -9.46 -0.93 -14.03
C VAL A 14 -10.25 -1.15 -12.73
N ALA A 15 -9.58 -1.12 -11.57
CA ALA A 15 -10.21 -1.11 -10.26
C ALA A 15 -9.92 0.21 -9.52
N SER A 16 -10.87 0.70 -8.74
CA SER A 16 -10.76 1.96 -8.00
C SER A 16 -10.11 1.81 -6.62
N GLY A 17 -9.70 2.94 -6.03
CA GLY A 17 -9.20 3.02 -4.65
C GLY A 17 -7.93 2.19 -4.44
N LEU A 18 -6.95 2.34 -5.32
CA LEU A 18 -5.70 1.56 -5.30
C LEU A 18 -4.49 2.42 -4.89
N GLY A 19 -4.70 3.66 -4.46
CA GLY A 19 -3.62 4.57 -4.13
C GLY A 19 -2.58 4.69 -5.25
N PRO A 20 -1.28 4.64 -4.95
CA PRO A 20 -0.22 4.86 -5.94
C PRO A 20 0.20 3.58 -6.68
N PHE A 21 -0.22 2.41 -6.19
CA PHE A 21 0.43 1.13 -6.49
C PHE A 21 0.45 0.70 -7.97
N PRO A 22 -0.60 0.94 -8.78
CA PRO A 22 -0.56 0.55 -10.19
C PRO A 22 0.09 1.61 -11.10
N HIS A 23 0.50 2.77 -10.56
CA HIS A 23 0.93 3.92 -11.36
C HIS A 23 2.45 3.97 -11.59
N GLY A 24 2.82 4.60 -12.71
CA GLY A 24 4.19 4.68 -13.21
C GLY A 24 5.22 5.19 -12.20
N PRO A 25 5.00 6.34 -11.52
CA PRO A 25 5.98 6.86 -10.56
C PRO A 25 6.32 5.87 -9.43
N TYR A 26 5.31 5.22 -8.85
CA TYR A 26 5.53 4.22 -7.80
C TYR A 26 6.20 2.96 -8.34
N LEU A 27 5.70 2.40 -9.45
CA LEU A 27 6.26 1.18 -10.03
C LEU A 27 7.68 1.37 -10.55
N GLY A 28 8.00 2.54 -11.09
CA GLY A 28 9.35 2.89 -11.54
C GLY A 28 10.33 3.01 -10.39
N THR A 29 9.93 3.67 -9.29
CA THR A 29 10.74 3.72 -8.07
C THR A 29 10.92 2.32 -7.48
N LEU A 30 9.86 1.52 -7.41
CA LEU A 30 9.95 0.13 -6.95
C LEU A 30 10.91 -0.69 -7.81
N TRP A 31 10.71 -0.70 -9.13
CA TRP A 31 11.54 -1.45 -10.08
C TRP A 31 13.02 -1.11 -9.93
N LYS A 32 13.35 0.19 -9.84
CA LYS A 32 14.73 0.67 -9.66
C LYS A 32 15.42 0.08 -8.43
N HIS A 33 14.69 -0.14 -7.33
CA HIS A 33 15.26 -0.58 -6.06
C HIS A 33 15.13 -2.07 -5.79
N THR A 34 14.21 -2.76 -6.46
CA THR A 34 13.88 -4.16 -6.13
C THR A 34 14.12 -5.15 -7.26
N ALA A 35 14.26 -4.69 -8.51
CA ALA A 35 14.48 -5.59 -9.64
C ALA A 35 15.86 -6.27 -9.54
N SER A 36 15.89 -7.55 -9.87
CA SER A 36 17.12 -8.32 -10.03
C SER A 36 17.67 -8.16 -11.46
N ASP A 37 18.99 -8.35 -11.65
CA ASP A 37 19.61 -8.44 -12.98
C ASP A 37 19.04 -9.59 -13.84
N GLN A 38 18.34 -10.54 -13.23
CA GLN A 38 17.68 -11.66 -13.89
C GLN A 38 16.22 -11.37 -14.28
N ASP A 39 15.67 -10.23 -13.85
CA ASP A 39 14.30 -9.85 -14.13
C ASP A 39 14.23 -9.09 -15.45
N GLU A 40 13.33 -9.52 -16.33
CA GLU A 40 13.01 -8.80 -17.55
C GLU A 40 11.71 -8.00 -17.35
N LEU A 41 11.73 -6.73 -17.74
CA LEU A 41 10.55 -5.87 -17.72
C LEU A 41 9.82 -5.92 -19.07
N TRP A 42 8.56 -6.32 -19.05
CA TRP A 42 7.70 -6.29 -20.24
C TRP A 42 6.54 -5.32 -20.02
N ILE A 43 6.63 -4.12 -20.57
CA ILE A 43 5.51 -3.16 -20.56
C ILE A 43 4.74 -3.30 -21.86
N VAL A 44 3.54 -3.88 -21.79
CA VAL A 44 2.64 -4.05 -22.93
C VAL A 44 1.57 -2.97 -22.86
N GLY A 45 1.53 -2.07 -23.84
CA GLY A 45 0.55 -0.99 -23.83
C GLY A 45 0.29 -0.34 -25.17
N ASP A 46 -0.88 0.29 -25.25
CA ASP A 46 -1.37 1.12 -26.36
C ASP A 46 -2.21 2.28 -25.79
N ASP A 47 -2.87 3.05 -26.66
CA ASP A 47 -3.72 4.20 -26.25
C ASP A 47 -4.91 3.81 -25.36
N ARG A 48 -5.25 2.51 -25.25
CA ARG A 48 -6.39 2.00 -24.50
C ARG A 48 -5.99 1.26 -23.23
N GLY A 49 -4.72 0.94 -23.03
CA GLY A 49 -4.28 0.27 -21.82
C GLY A 49 -2.78 0.08 -21.66
N VAL A 50 -2.37 -0.27 -20.45
CA VAL A 50 -1.02 -0.73 -20.16
C VAL A 50 -1.05 -1.81 -19.08
N VAL A 51 -0.22 -2.84 -19.27
CA VAL A 51 0.02 -3.92 -18.32
C VAL A 51 1.52 -4.16 -18.21
N PRO A 52 2.14 -3.79 -17.07
CA PRO A 52 3.55 -4.07 -16.83
C PRO A 52 3.72 -5.47 -16.20
N PHE A 53 4.56 -6.28 -16.83
CA PHE A 53 4.95 -7.60 -16.32
C PHE A 53 6.44 -7.67 -15.95
N THR A 54 6.75 -8.53 -15.01
CA THR A 54 8.10 -9.01 -14.73
C THR A 54 8.20 -10.47 -15.16
N VAL A 55 9.24 -10.79 -15.93
CA VAL A 55 9.55 -12.16 -16.34
C VAL A 55 10.85 -12.59 -15.68
N HIS A 56 10.79 -13.68 -14.93
CA HIS A 56 11.94 -14.29 -14.27
C HIS A 56 11.95 -15.79 -14.58
N GLY A 57 12.89 -16.22 -15.42
CA GLY A 57 12.94 -17.59 -15.92
C GLY A 57 11.64 -17.98 -16.64
N GLN A 58 10.89 -18.94 -16.10
CA GLN A 58 9.62 -19.41 -16.67
C GLN A 58 8.39 -18.83 -15.96
N VAL A 59 8.53 -17.72 -15.23
CA VAL A 59 7.42 -17.13 -14.47
C VAL A 59 7.19 -15.68 -14.90
N ILE A 60 5.95 -15.39 -15.27
CA ILE A 60 5.45 -14.06 -15.60
C ILE A 60 4.58 -13.58 -14.43
N ARG A 61 4.87 -12.40 -13.90
CA ARG A 61 4.09 -11.72 -12.87
C ARG A 61 3.73 -10.32 -13.32
N LEU A 62 2.71 -9.71 -12.72
CA LEU A 62 2.61 -8.25 -12.75
C LEU A 62 3.82 -7.65 -12.02
N VAL A 63 4.25 -6.45 -12.40
CA VAL A 63 5.44 -5.82 -11.80
C VAL A 63 5.33 -5.67 -10.28
N GLY A 64 6.47 -5.88 -9.61
CA GLY A 64 6.67 -5.64 -8.19
C GLY A 64 6.62 -6.90 -7.33
N ASP A 65 7.09 -6.77 -6.08
CA ASP A 65 6.99 -7.82 -5.05
C ASP A 65 5.60 -7.78 -4.36
N ALA A 66 5.02 -8.94 -4.06
CA ALA A 66 3.70 -9.03 -3.45
C ALA A 66 3.68 -8.48 -2.02
N ASP A 67 4.84 -8.41 -1.37
CA ASP A 67 5.03 -7.86 -0.03
C ASP A 67 5.21 -6.33 -0.03
N LEU A 68 5.48 -5.72 -1.20
CA LEU A 68 5.63 -4.27 -1.34
C LEU A 68 4.46 -3.62 -2.07
N VAL A 69 3.82 -4.33 -3.01
CA VAL A 69 2.72 -3.76 -3.82
C VAL A 69 1.38 -4.25 -3.31
N ASP A 70 0.69 -3.43 -2.50
CA ASP A 70 -0.58 -3.80 -1.87
C ASP A 70 -1.74 -4.01 -2.86
N TYR A 71 -1.80 -3.21 -3.91
CA TYR A 71 -2.82 -3.36 -4.95
C TYR A 71 -2.20 -3.42 -6.33
N ARG A 72 -2.58 -4.43 -7.11
CA ARG A 72 -2.17 -4.56 -8.51
C ARG A 72 -3.37 -4.44 -9.42
N SER A 73 -3.15 -3.79 -10.56
CA SER A 73 -4.18 -3.63 -11.56
C SER A 73 -3.55 -3.31 -12.92
N PRO A 74 -4.07 -3.89 -14.01
CA PRO A 74 -3.97 -3.28 -15.33
C PRO A 74 -4.53 -1.84 -15.33
N LEU A 75 -4.04 -0.98 -16.21
CA LEU A 75 -4.55 0.37 -16.40
C LEU A 75 -5.24 0.49 -17.76
N GLY A 76 -6.45 1.03 -17.81
CA GLY A 76 -7.23 1.23 -19.05
C GLY A 76 -8.10 0.04 -19.47
N GLU A 77 -9.16 0.35 -20.23
CA GLU A 77 -10.21 -0.59 -20.62
C GLU A 77 -9.79 -1.61 -21.71
N GLY A 78 -8.69 -1.34 -22.43
CA GLY A 78 -8.15 -2.23 -23.48
C GLY A 78 -7.29 -3.39 -22.97
N THR A 79 -7.10 -3.49 -21.65
CA THR A 79 -6.05 -4.36 -21.07
C THR A 79 -6.29 -5.86 -21.21
N ALA A 80 -7.53 -6.33 -21.31
CA ALA A 80 -7.80 -7.74 -21.57
C ALA A 80 -7.23 -8.20 -22.94
N ASP A 81 -7.32 -7.35 -23.96
CA ASP A 81 -6.80 -7.64 -25.31
C ASP A 81 -5.26 -7.61 -25.30
N LEU A 82 -4.66 -6.66 -24.57
CA LEU A 82 -3.21 -6.59 -24.37
C LEU A 82 -2.66 -7.84 -23.67
N ILE A 83 -3.33 -8.30 -22.62
CA ILE A 83 -2.97 -9.54 -21.91
C ILE A 83 -3.04 -10.72 -22.88
N THR A 84 -4.13 -10.83 -23.64
CA THR A 84 -4.33 -11.90 -24.63
C THR A 84 -3.15 -11.97 -25.61
N ASN A 85 -2.82 -10.83 -26.25
CA ASN A 85 -1.75 -10.77 -27.24
C ASN A 85 -0.38 -11.09 -26.65
N ALA A 86 -0.10 -10.59 -25.45
CA ALA A 86 1.16 -10.81 -24.75
C ALA A 86 1.38 -12.29 -24.43
N VAL A 87 0.36 -12.95 -23.85
CA VAL A 87 0.48 -14.35 -23.43
C VAL A 87 0.41 -15.33 -24.59
N SER A 88 -0.35 -15.02 -25.66
CA SER A 88 -0.38 -15.84 -26.89
C SER A 88 0.96 -15.87 -27.62
N SER A 89 1.81 -14.86 -27.40
CA SER A 89 3.15 -14.77 -28.00
C SER A 89 4.23 -15.42 -27.13
N CYS A 90 3.89 -15.88 -25.93
CA CYS A 90 4.84 -16.49 -25.01
C CYS A 90 5.21 -17.92 -25.41
N PRO A 91 6.44 -18.39 -25.10
CA PRO A 91 6.80 -19.79 -25.23
C PRO A 91 5.85 -20.69 -24.42
N PRO A 92 5.60 -21.94 -24.85
CA PRO A 92 4.82 -22.89 -24.06
C PRO A 92 5.49 -23.16 -22.71
N GLY A 93 4.67 -23.33 -21.68
CA GLY A 93 5.11 -23.73 -20.35
C GLY A 93 5.42 -22.60 -19.37
N MET A 94 5.27 -21.34 -19.77
CA MET A 94 5.41 -20.18 -18.89
C MET A 94 4.29 -20.18 -17.86
N ARG A 95 4.63 -19.99 -16.58
CA ARG A 95 3.67 -19.86 -15.48
C ARG A 95 3.31 -18.39 -15.32
N ILE A 96 2.02 -18.08 -15.34
CA ILE A 96 1.51 -16.72 -15.11
C ILE A 96 0.93 -16.66 -13.71
N ILE A 97 1.34 -15.66 -12.92
CA ILE A 97 0.84 -15.40 -11.57
C ILE A 97 0.52 -13.91 -11.45
N ALA A 98 -0.76 -13.58 -11.37
CA ALA A 98 -1.23 -12.22 -11.16
C ALA A 98 -1.99 -12.16 -9.83
N ASP A 99 -1.31 -11.76 -8.76
CA ASP A 99 -1.85 -11.68 -7.41
C ASP A 99 -2.18 -10.24 -6.99
N SER A 100 -2.67 -10.08 -5.76
CA SER A 100 -2.95 -8.77 -5.15
C SER A 100 -3.98 -7.94 -5.95
N LEU A 101 -4.86 -8.64 -6.67
CA LEU A 101 -5.85 -8.04 -7.56
C LEU A 101 -7.15 -7.79 -6.80
N PRO A 102 -7.71 -6.57 -6.82
CA PRO A 102 -9.13 -6.39 -6.58
C PRO A 102 -9.95 -7.24 -7.55
N ARG A 103 -11.18 -7.61 -7.16
CA ARG A 103 -12.09 -8.45 -7.98
C ARG A 103 -12.16 -8.01 -9.45
N VAL A 104 -12.41 -6.73 -9.71
CA VAL A 104 -12.54 -6.19 -11.07
C VAL A 104 -11.26 -6.42 -11.90
N ALA A 105 -10.09 -6.20 -11.31
CA ALA A 105 -8.81 -6.43 -11.98
C ALA A 105 -8.56 -7.93 -12.22
N ALA A 106 -8.92 -8.80 -11.27
CA ALA A 106 -8.85 -10.24 -11.44
C ALA A 106 -9.72 -10.74 -12.60
N ASP A 107 -10.93 -10.19 -12.74
CA ASP A 107 -11.85 -10.57 -13.81
C ASP A 107 -11.32 -10.12 -15.20
N VAL A 108 -10.70 -8.93 -15.28
CA VAL A 108 -10.02 -8.45 -16.50
C VAL A 108 -8.84 -9.35 -16.89
N VAL A 109 -7.99 -9.71 -15.93
CA VAL A 109 -6.86 -10.61 -16.17
C VAL A 109 -7.34 -11.99 -16.60
N ALA A 110 -8.33 -12.56 -15.91
CA ALA A 110 -8.92 -13.84 -16.25
C ALA A 110 -9.50 -13.83 -17.67
N LYS A 111 -10.23 -12.78 -18.05
CA LYS A 111 -10.77 -12.62 -19.41
C LYS A 111 -9.68 -12.61 -20.49
N GLY A 112 -8.56 -11.92 -20.23
CA GLY A 112 -7.43 -11.91 -21.18
C GLY A 112 -6.78 -13.28 -21.35
N LEU A 113 -6.59 -14.02 -20.24
CA LEU A 113 -6.05 -15.39 -20.28
C LEU A 113 -7.02 -16.38 -20.95
N GLU A 114 -8.32 -16.25 -20.68
CA GLU A 114 -9.36 -17.05 -21.32
C GLU A 114 -9.40 -16.83 -22.83
N SER A 115 -9.32 -15.58 -23.26
CA SER A 115 -9.33 -15.21 -24.69
C SER A 115 -8.10 -15.72 -25.44
N ALA A 116 -6.98 -15.93 -24.73
CA ALA A 116 -5.80 -16.61 -25.25
C ALA A 116 -5.93 -18.14 -25.31
N GLY A 117 -7.07 -18.70 -24.88
CA GLY A 117 -7.31 -20.14 -24.84
C GLY A 117 -6.64 -20.85 -23.66
N LEU A 118 -6.15 -20.11 -22.65
CA LEU A 118 -5.47 -20.69 -21.51
C LEU A 118 -6.48 -21.15 -20.45
N ARG A 119 -6.22 -22.32 -19.86
CA ARG A 119 -6.94 -22.74 -18.65
C ARG A 119 -6.35 -22.00 -17.45
N MET A 120 -7.20 -21.27 -16.73
CA MET A 120 -6.81 -20.50 -15.55
C MET A 120 -7.45 -21.04 -14.26
N SER A 121 -6.87 -20.62 -13.13
CA SER A 121 -7.45 -20.75 -11.80
C SER A 121 -7.51 -19.37 -11.15
N VAL A 122 -8.66 -19.05 -10.55
CA VAL A 122 -8.87 -17.83 -9.77
C VAL A 122 -9.06 -18.24 -8.32
N GLY A 123 -8.28 -17.67 -7.41
CA GLY A 123 -8.33 -17.97 -5.98
C GLY A 123 -8.29 -16.71 -5.13
N GLU A 124 -8.67 -16.83 -3.87
CA GLU A 124 -8.42 -15.83 -2.84
C GLU A 124 -6.91 -15.76 -2.56
N HIS A 125 -6.37 -14.55 -2.46
CA HIS A 125 -4.96 -14.32 -2.18
C HIS A 125 -4.75 -13.88 -0.72
N THR A 126 -5.25 -12.69 -0.40
CA THR A 126 -5.15 -12.07 0.93
C THR A 126 -6.26 -11.03 1.07
N VAL A 127 -6.34 -10.37 2.22
CA VAL A 127 -7.27 -9.27 2.47
C VAL A 127 -6.51 -7.97 2.70
N ALA A 128 -7.11 -6.87 2.24
CA ALA A 128 -6.78 -5.54 2.73
C ALA A 128 -7.86 -5.06 3.71
N ALA A 129 -7.55 -4.08 4.55
CA ALA A 129 -8.49 -3.51 5.50
C ALA A 129 -8.76 -2.04 5.18
N VAL A 130 -10.00 -1.72 4.82
CA VAL A 130 -10.38 -0.39 4.32
C VAL A 130 -11.44 0.20 5.25
N LEU A 131 -11.18 1.39 5.78
CA LEU A 131 -12.13 2.13 6.62
C LEU A 131 -12.73 3.28 5.80
N GLN A 132 -14.05 3.29 5.65
CA GLN A 132 -14.76 4.46 5.14
C GLN A 132 -14.82 5.52 6.25
N LEU A 133 -14.41 6.74 5.94
CA LEU A 133 -14.36 7.85 6.89
C LEU A 133 -15.65 8.68 6.81
N PRO A 134 -16.28 9.02 7.95
CA PRO A 134 -17.32 10.01 8.02
C PRO A 134 -16.74 11.43 7.95
N ASP A 135 -17.63 12.43 7.95
CA ASP A 135 -17.25 13.85 7.85
C ASP A 135 -16.62 14.41 9.15
N ASP A 136 -16.78 13.74 10.29
CA ASP A 136 -16.20 14.17 11.57
C ASP A 136 -15.72 13.00 12.46
N PHE A 137 -14.74 13.29 13.32
CA PHE A 137 -14.10 12.28 14.16
C PHE A 137 -15.01 11.70 15.24
N GLU A 138 -15.99 12.45 15.74
CA GLU A 138 -16.92 11.94 16.75
C GLU A 138 -17.92 10.94 16.13
N ASP A 139 -18.35 11.18 14.89
CA ASP A 139 -19.11 10.23 14.09
C ASP A 139 -18.30 8.95 13.83
N TYR A 140 -17.00 9.05 13.54
CA TYR A 140 -16.12 7.87 13.46
C TYR A 140 -16.08 7.10 14.78
N LEU A 141 -15.93 7.79 15.91
CA LEU A 141 -15.96 7.15 17.23
C LEU A 141 -17.32 6.50 17.54
N ALA A 142 -18.41 7.01 16.97
CA ALA A 142 -19.74 6.42 17.06
C ALA A 142 -19.89 5.16 16.18
N MET A 143 -19.20 5.11 15.03
CA MET A 143 -19.14 3.93 14.15
C MET A 143 -18.43 2.75 14.80
N ILE A 144 -17.37 3.00 15.57
CA ILE A 144 -16.68 1.92 16.29
C ILE A 144 -17.47 1.51 17.56
N GLY A 145 -17.36 0.22 17.90
CA GLY A 145 -18.06 -0.36 19.06
C GLY A 145 -17.80 0.40 20.36
N LYS A 146 -18.79 0.38 21.29
CA LYS A 146 -18.70 1.09 22.58
C LYS A 146 -17.40 0.78 23.33
N LYS A 147 -16.98 -0.49 23.32
CA LYS A 147 -15.76 -0.94 23.98
C LYS A 147 -14.52 -0.32 23.33
N GLU A 148 -14.44 -0.36 22.01
CA GLU A 148 -13.32 0.16 21.19
C GLU A 148 -13.21 1.68 21.34
N ARG A 149 -14.32 2.41 21.27
CA ARG A 149 -14.36 3.86 21.56
C ARG A 149 -13.81 4.19 22.95
N HIS A 150 -14.25 3.47 23.98
CA HIS A 150 -13.74 3.67 25.34
C HIS A 150 -12.25 3.36 25.43
N GLU A 151 -11.79 2.31 24.75
CA GLU A 151 -10.38 1.91 24.74
C GLU A 151 -9.48 2.95 24.05
N THR A 152 -9.90 3.46 22.88
CA THR A 152 -9.19 4.53 22.15
C THR A 152 -9.04 5.77 23.03
N ARG A 153 -10.13 6.26 23.63
CA ARG A 153 -10.10 7.42 24.53
C ARG A 153 -9.26 7.17 25.79
N ARG A 154 -9.32 5.96 26.35
CA ARG A 154 -8.51 5.59 27.53
C ARG A 154 -7.02 5.62 27.21
N LYS A 155 -6.62 5.06 26.06
CA LYS A 155 -5.22 5.03 25.61
C LYS A 155 -4.69 6.42 25.30
N ARG A 156 -5.48 7.26 24.63
CA ARG A 156 -5.15 8.69 24.42
C ARG A 156 -4.86 9.40 25.73
N ARG A 157 -5.77 9.32 26.71
CA ARG A 157 -5.57 9.95 28.04
C ARG A 157 -4.35 9.41 28.78
N ARG A 158 -4.09 8.10 28.69
CA ARG A 158 -2.91 7.48 29.32
C ARG A 158 -1.61 7.97 28.68
N TYR A 159 -1.58 8.07 27.35
CA TYR A 159 -0.47 8.64 26.61
C TYR A 159 -0.25 10.10 27.03
N GLU A 160 -1.31 10.91 27.05
CA GLU A 160 -1.23 12.34 27.40
C GLU A 160 -0.72 12.57 28.82
N ALA A 161 -1.17 11.78 29.78
CA ALA A 161 -0.70 11.86 31.15
C ALA A 161 0.79 11.50 31.32
N ALA A 162 1.37 10.75 30.38
CA ALA A 162 2.75 10.26 30.46
C ALA A 162 3.72 11.06 29.59
N LEU A 163 3.30 11.48 28.39
CA LEU A 163 4.18 12.03 27.34
C LEU A 163 3.75 13.41 26.83
N GLY A 164 2.63 13.95 27.33
CA GLY A 164 2.09 15.24 26.91
C GLY A 164 1.08 15.13 25.76
N GLU A 165 0.63 16.27 25.27
CA GLU A 165 -0.43 16.37 24.26
C GLU A 165 -0.16 15.53 23.01
N VAL A 166 -1.20 14.90 22.46
CA VAL A 166 -1.10 14.22 21.16
C VAL A 166 -0.96 15.27 20.07
N ARG A 167 0.25 15.34 19.50
CA ARG A 167 0.61 16.31 18.46
C ARG A 167 1.27 15.62 17.28
N PHE A 168 0.83 16.01 16.10
CA PHE A 168 1.37 15.52 14.84
C PHE A 168 2.21 16.58 14.13
N VAL A 169 3.31 16.15 13.54
CA VAL A 169 4.10 16.92 12.58
C VAL A 169 4.09 16.16 11.27
N HIS A 170 3.73 16.84 10.18
CA HIS A 170 3.77 16.29 8.84
C HIS A 170 4.93 16.91 8.07
N THR A 171 5.72 16.08 7.39
CA THR A 171 6.59 16.60 6.33
C THR A 171 6.67 15.62 5.15
N PRO A 172 6.46 16.09 3.90
CA PRO A 172 6.60 15.24 2.72
C PRO A 172 8.06 14.87 2.40
N ALA A 173 9.06 15.64 2.86
CA ALA A 173 10.47 15.44 2.48
C ALA A 173 11.53 15.89 3.52
N ASP A 174 11.24 15.88 4.83
CA ASP A 174 12.26 16.18 5.84
C ASP A 174 13.14 14.95 6.09
N GLY A 175 14.42 15.08 5.76
CA GLY A 175 15.42 14.04 6.03
C GLY A 175 15.46 13.64 7.50
N ARG A 176 15.19 14.56 8.44
CA ARG A 176 15.19 14.28 9.87
C ARG A 176 14.09 13.29 10.26
N LEU A 177 12.83 13.55 9.88
CA LEU A 177 11.71 12.66 10.23
C LEU A 177 11.86 11.29 9.57
N PHE A 178 12.40 11.24 8.35
CA PHE A 178 12.70 9.96 7.70
C PHE A 178 13.75 9.16 8.47
N ASP A 179 14.87 9.80 8.85
CA ASP A 179 15.93 9.13 9.61
C ASP A 179 15.43 8.67 10.99
N GLU A 180 14.58 9.46 11.67
CA GLU A 180 13.89 9.07 12.91
C GLU A 180 12.96 7.87 12.68
N PHE A 181 12.14 7.88 11.63
CA PHE A 181 11.23 6.78 11.28
C PHE A 181 11.98 5.47 11.04
N VAL A 182 13.07 5.51 10.26
CA VAL A 182 13.91 4.34 9.98
C VAL A 182 14.54 3.80 11.27
N ALA A 183 15.01 4.69 12.15
CA ALA A 183 15.54 4.29 13.45
C ALA A 183 14.49 3.57 14.30
N LEU A 184 13.27 4.12 14.41
CA LEU A 184 12.17 3.47 15.13
C LEU A 184 11.76 2.15 14.49
N HIS A 185 11.72 2.07 13.17
CA HIS A 185 11.37 0.84 12.45
C HIS A 185 12.35 -0.28 12.78
N ARG A 186 13.66 0.01 12.84
CA ARG A 186 14.71 -0.96 13.21
C ARG A 186 14.63 -1.43 14.67
N LEU A 187 13.98 -0.67 15.54
CA LEU A 187 13.71 -1.08 16.93
C LEU A 187 12.52 -2.05 17.05
N SER A 188 11.73 -2.23 15.98
CA SER A 188 10.58 -3.14 16.00
C SER A 188 11.02 -4.60 16.22
N PRO A 189 10.27 -5.40 17.01
CA PRO A 189 10.61 -6.79 17.22
C PRO A 189 10.37 -7.64 15.97
N GLY A 190 11.14 -8.73 15.84
CA GLY A 190 10.99 -9.73 14.77
C GLY A 190 11.38 -9.21 13.38
N ASP A 191 10.80 -9.79 12.34
CA ASP A 191 11.15 -9.53 10.93
C ASP A 191 10.98 -8.05 10.54
N LYS A 192 10.07 -7.33 11.22
CA LYS A 192 9.88 -5.89 11.04
C LYS A 192 11.14 -5.09 11.37
N GLY A 193 11.89 -5.46 12.39
CA GLY A 193 13.15 -4.77 12.74
C GLY A 193 14.22 -4.90 11.65
N SER A 194 14.19 -5.98 10.87
CA SER A 194 15.12 -6.25 9.77
C SER A 194 14.67 -5.74 8.40
N PHE A 195 13.43 -5.26 8.26
CA PHE A 195 12.87 -4.82 6.98
C PHE A 195 13.61 -3.61 6.38
N MET A 196 14.00 -2.63 7.21
CA MET A 196 14.70 -1.42 6.76
C MET A 196 16.19 -1.65 6.49
N THR A 197 16.48 -2.46 5.46
CA THR A 197 17.83 -2.61 4.87
C THR A 197 18.28 -1.31 4.21
N LYS A 198 19.52 -1.25 3.70
CA LYS A 198 20.02 -0.05 2.99
C LYS A 198 19.24 0.21 1.70
N GLU A 199 18.87 -0.87 1.01
CA GLU A 199 18.11 -0.85 -0.24
C GLU A 199 16.67 -0.39 0.03
N MET A 200 16.03 -0.91 1.07
CA MET A 200 14.68 -0.45 1.47
C MET A 200 14.68 0.99 1.98
N GLU A 201 15.72 1.42 2.70
CA GLU A 201 15.87 2.82 3.09
C GLU A 201 15.98 3.73 1.86
N ALA A 202 16.78 3.36 0.87
CA ALA A 202 16.90 4.13 -0.38
C ALA A 202 15.57 4.18 -1.15
N TYR A 203 14.84 3.06 -1.19
CA TYR A 203 13.51 2.96 -1.79
C TYR A 203 12.50 3.89 -1.12
N PHE A 204 12.34 3.83 0.20
CA PHE A 204 11.39 4.69 0.92
C PHE A 204 11.79 6.17 0.84
N ARG A 205 13.10 6.47 0.85
CA ARG A 205 13.59 7.84 0.66
C ARG A 205 13.23 8.39 -0.72
N GLU A 206 13.26 7.56 -1.76
CA GLU A 206 12.86 7.97 -3.11
C GLU A 206 11.34 8.10 -3.24
N LEU A 207 10.55 7.26 -2.57
CA LEU A 207 9.09 7.44 -2.48
C LEU A 207 8.72 8.81 -1.90
N LEU A 208 9.41 9.28 -0.86
CA LEU A 208 9.19 10.63 -0.30
C LEU A 208 9.50 11.78 -1.26
N SER A 209 10.20 11.52 -2.38
CA SER A 209 10.39 12.54 -3.41
C SER A 209 9.22 12.60 -4.41
N LEU A 210 8.33 11.60 -4.39
CA LEU A 210 7.12 11.54 -5.18
C LEU A 210 5.97 12.29 -4.48
N GLU A 211 5.12 12.93 -5.28
CA GLU A 211 3.92 13.61 -4.79
C GLU A 211 2.99 12.63 -4.06
N GLY A 212 2.35 13.12 -2.99
CA GLY A 212 1.41 12.35 -2.16
C GLY A 212 2.07 11.51 -1.06
N TRP A 213 3.38 11.24 -1.11
CA TRP A 213 4.07 10.49 -0.06
C TRP A 213 4.53 11.40 1.09
N GLY A 214 4.45 10.90 2.31
CA GLY A 214 4.87 11.64 3.49
C GLY A 214 4.96 10.80 4.76
N ILE A 215 5.46 11.46 5.82
CA ILE A 215 5.44 10.92 7.19
C ILE A 215 4.62 11.84 8.08
N ASP A 216 3.63 11.26 8.75
CA ASP A 216 2.91 11.89 9.86
C ASP A 216 3.48 11.34 11.19
N ALA A 217 4.14 12.23 11.93
CA ALA A 217 4.90 11.89 13.13
C ALA A 217 4.14 12.33 14.40
N LEU A 218 3.80 11.37 15.26
CA LEU A 218 3.40 11.63 16.64
C LEU A 218 4.65 11.96 17.46
N VAL A 219 4.73 13.17 18.00
CA VAL A 219 5.95 13.69 18.65
C VAL A 219 5.77 13.97 20.14
N ASP A 220 6.88 13.95 20.88
CA ASP A 220 6.95 14.39 22.28
C ASP A 220 7.01 15.93 22.41
N GLU A 221 7.07 16.44 23.65
CA GLU A 221 7.23 17.89 23.93
C GLU A 221 8.54 18.49 23.39
N ARG A 222 9.47 17.68 22.90
CA ARG A 222 10.78 18.08 22.34
C ARG A 222 10.87 17.84 20.84
N ASP A 223 9.75 17.65 20.15
CA ASP A 223 9.68 17.42 18.70
C ASP A 223 10.40 16.14 18.22
N ARG A 224 10.52 15.13 19.09
CA ARG A 224 11.06 13.81 18.70
C ARG A 224 9.94 12.83 18.43
N MET A 225 10.08 12.04 17.37
CA MET A 225 9.11 11.04 16.99
C MET A 225 8.98 9.94 18.07
N VAL A 226 7.77 9.78 18.60
CA VAL A 226 7.37 8.65 19.46
C VAL A 226 6.76 7.53 18.60
N ALA A 227 6.02 7.91 17.55
CA ALA A 227 5.51 7.01 16.54
C ALA A 227 5.33 7.74 15.21
N GLY A 228 5.38 7.02 14.09
CA GLY A 228 5.19 7.61 12.76
C GLY A 228 4.43 6.68 11.83
N GLY A 229 3.62 7.27 10.97
CA GLY A 229 3.03 6.62 9.80
C GLY A 229 3.71 7.11 8.52
N PHE A 230 4.23 6.19 7.72
CA PHE A 230 4.68 6.44 6.36
C PHE A 230 3.52 6.12 5.43
N ALA A 231 3.03 7.13 4.72
CA ALA A 231 1.77 7.03 4.01
C ALA A 231 1.82 7.68 2.63
N PHE A 232 0.87 7.27 1.80
CA PHE A 232 0.50 7.98 0.59
C PHE A 232 -0.89 8.60 0.79
N GLU A 233 -1.07 9.84 0.35
CA GLU A 233 -2.33 10.56 0.44
C GLU A 233 -2.66 11.20 -0.92
N ASN A 234 -3.92 11.06 -1.33
CA ASN A 234 -4.49 11.74 -2.50
C ASN A 234 -5.99 12.02 -2.25
N ASP A 235 -6.68 12.54 -3.26
CA ASP A 235 -8.12 12.85 -3.18
C ASP A 235 -9.02 11.62 -2.87
N ASP A 236 -8.53 10.40 -3.12
CA ASP A 236 -9.27 9.17 -2.85
C ASP A 236 -9.16 8.72 -1.39
N GLY A 237 -8.04 9.02 -0.72
CA GLY A 237 -7.86 8.68 0.70
C GLY A 237 -6.42 8.71 1.21
N TYR A 238 -6.30 8.26 2.47
CA TYR A 238 -5.05 8.08 3.20
C TYR A 238 -4.67 6.60 3.25
N PHE A 239 -3.49 6.25 2.72
CA PHE A 239 -3.01 4.86 2.60
C PHE A 239 -1.81 4.65 3.52
N LEU A 240 -2.01 3.96 4.64
CA LEU A 240 -0.97 3.71 5.63
C LEU A 240 -0.04 2.58 5.18
N TYR A 241 1.03 2.95 4.46
CA TYR A 241 1.97 2.00 3.88
C TYR A 241 2.89 1.33 4.90
N ASN A 242 3.39 2.09 5.88
CA ASN A 242 4.16 1.53 6.96
C ASN A 242 3.98 2.37 8.24
N SER A 243 4.26 1.79 9.39
CA SER A 243 4.23 2.50 10.67
C SER A 243 5.29 1.97 11.61
N ALA A 244 5.80 2.82 12.50
CA ALA A 244 6.74 2.43 13.54
C ALA A 244 6.47 3.23 14.82
N PHE A 245 6.93 2.70 15.96
CA PHE A 245 6.87 3.40 17.23
C PHE A 245 8.07 3.02 18.10
N ASP A 246 8.43 3.89 19.03
CA ASP A 246 9.48 3.64 20.02
C ASP A 246 9.02 2.59 21.05
N PRO A 247 9.63 1.39 21.09
CA PRO A 247 9.26 0.34 22.04
C PRO A 247 9.41 0.74 23.51
N VAL A 248 10.24 1.74 23.83
CA VAL A 248 10.39 2.28 25.18
C VAL A 248 9.06 2.82 25.72
N HIS A 249 8.19 3.29 24.84
CA HIS A 249 6.87 3.83 25.19
C HIS A 249 5.74 2.80 25.03
N SER A 250 6.04 1.52 24.83
CA SER A 250 5.03 0.48 24.57
C SER A 250 3.93 0.37 25.64
N ASP A 251 4.22 0.74 26.89
CA ASP A 251 3.29 0.71 28.02
C ASP A 251 2.14 1.71 27.89
N VAL A 252 2.33 2.79 27.12
CA VAL A 252 1.29 3.80 26.82
C VAL A 252 0.63 3.63 25.44
N SER A 253 0.93 2.52 24.75
CA SER A 253 0.29 2.15 23.47
C SER A 253 0.41 3.20 22.35
N PRO A 254 1.61 3.73 22.06
CA PRO A 254 1.81 4.82 21.09
C PRO A 254 1.33 4.43 19.69
N GLY A 255 1.44 3.16 19.28
CA GLY A 255 0.90 2.70 18.00
C GLY A 255 -0.61 2.85 17.88
N VAL A 256 -1.39 2.65 18.96
CA VAL A 256 -2.85 2.86 18.91
C VAL A 256 -3.20 4.34 18.89
N VAL A 257 -2.44 5.15 19.62
CA VAL A 257 -2.60 6.61 19.63
C VAL A 257 -2.25 7.19 18.27
N LEU A 258 -1.18 6.70 17.63
CA LEU A 258 -0.79 7.03 16.26
C LEU A 258 -1.97 6.76 15.32
N ILE A 259 -2.45 5.52 15.23
CA ILE A 259 -3.51 5.17 14.27
C ILE A 259 -4.79 5.98 14.49
N ALA A 260 -5.23 6.14 15.75
CA ALA A 260 -6.42 6.94 16.03
C ALA A 260 -6.25 8.41 15.62
N GLY A 261 -5.07 8.99 15.86
CA GLY A 261 -4.74 10.34 15.44
C GLY A 261 -4.55 10.50 13.93
N LEU A 262 -4.04 9.48 13.23
CA LEU A 262 -3.96 9.49 11.77
C LEU A 262 -5.36 9.43 11.12
N ILE A 263 -6.30 8.70 11.73
CA ILE A 263 -7.70 8.70 11.29
C ILE A 263 -8.33 10.10 11.49
N GLU A 264 -8.14 10.70 12.66
CA GLU A 264 -8.59 12.07 12.96
C GLU A 264 -8.01 13.07 11.95
N LEU A 265 -6.70 12.99 11.69
CA LEU A 265 -6.00 13.84 10.74
C LEU A 265 -6.48 13.65 9.29
N ALA A 266 -6.74 12.41 8.88
CA ALA A 266 -7.27 12.11 7.55
C ALA A 266 -8.69 12.69 7.37
N ILE A 267 -9.55 12.58 8.38
CA ILE A 267 -10.89 13.21 8.38
C ILE A 267 -10.76 14.74 8.29
N ASP A 268 -9.89 15.35 9.10
CA ASP A 268 -9.66 16.80 9.10
C ASP A 268 -9.13 17.31 7.75
N ARG A 269 -8.38 16.47 7.03
CA ARG A 269 -7.91 16.74 5.66
C ARG A 269 -8.96 16.46 4.57
N GLY A 270 -10.12 15.94 4.94
CA GLY A 270 -11.22 15.65 4.02
C GLY A 270 -11.10 14.32 3.28
N ALA A 271 -10.23 13.41 3.74
CA ALA A 271 -10.13 12.07 3.18
C ALA A 271 -11.42 11.29 3.41
N ARG A 272 -11.90 10.58 2.39
CA ARG A 272 -13.09 9.71 2.50
C ARG A 272 -12.76 8.27 2.88
N VAL A 273 -11.50 7.88 2.75
CA VAL A 273 -11.03 6.52 3.00
C VAL A 273 -9.73 6.58 3.80
N PHE A 274 -9.65 5.72 4.82
CA PHE A 274 -8.41 5.34 5.46
C PHE A 274 -8.13 3.88 5.12
N ASP A 275 -7.12 3.63 4.29
CA ASP A 275 -6.74 2.29 3.85
C ASP A 275 -5.54 1.80 4.67
N PHE A 276 -5.75 0.73 5.45
CA PHE A 276 -4.70 0.03 6.19
C PHE A 276 -3.89 -0.93 5.32
N LEU A 277 -4.24 -1.03 4.04
CA LEU A 277 -3.64 -1.88 3.04
C LEU A 277 -3.70 -3.36 3.43
N LYS A 278 -2.84 -4.21 2.83
CA LYS A 278 -2.86 -5.65 3.10
C LYS A 278 -2.63 -5.97 4.57
N GLY A 279 -3.25 -7.06 4.98
CA GLY A 279 -3.09 -7.65 6.30
C GLY A 279 -4.43 -7.86 7.00
N ASP A 280 -4.48 -8.95 7.77
CA ASP A 280 -5.65 -9.41 8.50
C ASP A 280 -5.55 -9.12 10.01
N GLU A 281 -4.71 -8.16 10.40
CA GLU A 281 -4.49 -7.87 11.81
C GLU A 281 -5.79 -7.40 12.48
N SER A 282 -6.25 -8.21 13.44
CA SER A 282 -7.55 -8.02 14.12
C SER A 282 -7.81 -6.62 14.68
N TYR A 283 -6.78 -5.81 14.93
CA TYR A 283 -6.98 -4.44 15.41
C TYR A 283 -7.54 -3.50 14.33
N LYS A 284 -7.22 -3.72 13.04
CA LYS A 284 -7.72 -2.91 11.92
C LYS A 284 -9.26 -2.99 11.87
N PHE A 285 -9.80 -4.20 11.97
CA PHE A 285 -11.25 -4.44 11.99
C PHE A 285 -11.93 -3.96 13.29
N ARG A 286 -11.24 -3.98 14.44
CA ARG A 286 -11.75 -3.34 15.67
C ARG A 286 -11.86 -1.82 15.54
N LEU A 287 -11.10 -1.21 14.64
CA LEU A 287 -11.20 0.21 14.30
C LEU A 287 -12.25 0.48 13.21
N GLY A 288 -13.07 -0.50 12.84
CA GLY A 288 -14.16 -0.33 11.88
C GLY A 288 -13.76 -0.54 10.43
N ALA A 289 -12.51 -0.92 10.14
CA ALA A 289 -12.14 -1.31 8.78
C ALA A 289 -12.94 -2.53 8.33
N GLU A 290 -13.30 -2.56 7.05
CA GLU A 290 -13.96 -3.68 6.39
C GLU A 290 -12.95 -4.44 5.51
N PRO A 291 -13.08 -5.77 5.40
CA PRO A 291 -12.17 -6.56 4.56
C PRO A 291 -12.44 -6.30 3.08
N ARG A 292 -11.38 -5.98 2.33
CA ARG A 292 -11.36 -6.00 0.87
C ARG A 292 -10.61 -7.24 0.41
N GLN A 293 -11.35 -8.22 -0.10
CA GLN A 293 -10.75 -9.44 -0.62
C GLN A 293 -9.91 -9.16 -1.88
N LEU A 294 -8.66 -9.63 -1.87
CA LEU A 294 -7.77 -9.64 -3.03
C LEU A 294 -7.64 -11.06 -3.57
N TYR A 295 -7.37 -11.15 -4.86
CA TYR A 295 -7.39 -12.38 -5.62
C TYR A 295 -6.07 -12.62 -6.33
N VAL A 296 -5.86 -13.89 -6.67
CA VAL A 296 -4.78 -14.34 -7.53
C VAL A 296 -5.36 -15.11 -8.72
N VAL A 297 -4.88 -14.77 -9.91
CA VAL A 297 -5.17 -15.49 -11.15
C VAL A 297 -3.89 -16.19 -11.60
N THR A 298 -3.98 -17.49 -11.84
CA THR A 298 -2.84 -18.30 -12.32
C THR A 298 -3.20 -19.03 -13.60
N ALA A 299 -2.23 -19.14 -14.51
CA ALA A 299 -2.36 -19.90 -15.76
C ALA A 299 -1.00 -20.44 -16.19
N LYS A 300 -1.01 -21.27 -17.25
CA LYS A 300 0.19 -21.77 -17.90
C LYS A 300 0.01 -21.71 -19.41
N THR A 301 0.98 -21.16 -20.13
CA THR A 301 1.01 -21.12 -21.60
C THR A 301 1.35 -22.47 -22.22
#